data_AF-A0A7X7F1T3-F1
#
_entry.id   AF-A0A7X7F1T3-F1
#
_cell.length_a   1.000
_cell.length_b   1.000
_cell.length_c   1.000
_cell.angle_alpha   90.00
_cell.angle_beta   90.00
_cell.angle_gamma   90.00
#
_symmetry.space_group_name_H-M   'P 1'
#
loop_
_entity.id
_entity.type
_entity.pdbx_description
1 polymer ?
#
loop_
_entity_poly.entity_id
_entity_poly.type
_entity_poly.pdbx_seq_one_letter_code
_entity_poly.pdbx_strand_id
1 'polypeptide(L)'
;MILISRRLALDVRAVFRRALCLSHRGGLPPVHLEAGSNGLRIRCRTHDMAIEYQHPGEQSAANCWIPFEMLADVEGRRDEPVRIELQKNSVIASWQDGPVPCLVRHDRPEAKDHEKAFPAIPESFAENEPRLVRALADAMETTDPNSSRYALGCVQLQGEKGTIAATDGRQLLLESGFVFPWTEDLLLPGSSVFRSRELPDDTPVQVGKTDKWIVVRVGPWTFWSEADIEGRFPEIERHVPDARSAAASLEIHPSDAQFLVEHLPHLPGGASFNEPVTLELNGQAVVRARSPDFSKPTEIVLARSACSGEPLRVNTNRRYLARAMALGFDAVHVTDPKSPVLSLDEHRRYVWAPLDPGSALVATEDAVRIDSRDSRTGHNRKTRSRNPGRKERKPMPSVSSNTILPDSKGRNGSAASTSTPPAGNGRPKRSSQEADTSGRARPRELSELISQAESVRASLRETLSQTASLLGALKQHSRKSKVVAAALASLRELQPTP
;
A
#
# COMPACT_ATOMS: atom_id res chain seq x y z
N MET A 1 -12.09 37.31 2.98
CA MET A 1 -12.56 36.04 3.56
C MET A 1 -12.65 35.03 2.43
N ILE A 2 -12.27 33.78 2.67
CA ILE A 2 -12.49 32.65 1.76
C ILE A 2 -13.39 31.63 2.49
N LEU A 3 -14.26 30.96 1.75
CA LEU A 3 -15.14 29.91 2.26
C LEU A 3 -14.77 28.56 1.64
N ILE A 4 -14.61 27.55 2.50
CA ILE A 4 -14.54 26.13 2.13
C ILE A 4 -15.44 25.30 3.04
N SER A 5 -15.83 24.10 2.64
CA SER A 5 -16.47 23.15 3.56
C SER A 5 -15.43 22.30 4.30
N ARG A 6 -15.76 21.79 5.49
CA ARG A 6 -14.89 20.85 6.22
C ARG A 6 -14.63 19.57 5.43
N ARG A 7 -15.62 19.12 4.64
CA ARG A 7 -15.49 18.00 3.70
C ARG A 7 -14.55 18.31 2.54
N LEU A 8 -14.60 19.52 1.98
CA LEU A 8 -13.65 19.96 0.97
C LEU A 8 -12.21 19.98 1.51
N ALA A 9 -12.00 20.46 2.74
CA ALA A 9 -10.69 20.42 3.38
C ALA A 9 -10.13 19.00 3.55
N LEU A 10 -10.98 18.04 3.96
CA LEU A 10 -10.65 16.62 4.06
C LEU A 10 -10.18 16.04 2.70
N ASP A 11 -10.97 16.28 1.65
CA ASP A 11 -10.74 15.69 0.34
C ASP A 11 -9.51 16.30 -0.35
N VAL A 12 -9.37 17.63 -0.30
CA VAL A 12 -8.15 18.33 -0.76
C VAL A 12 -6.92 17.81 -0.04
N ARG A 13 -6.95 17.71 1.30
CA ARG A 13 -5.81 17.21 2.08
C ARG A 13 -5.44 15.78 1.69
N ALA A 14 -6.44 14.91 1.48
CA ALA A 14 -6.22 13.53 1.09
C ALA A 14 -5.54 13.42 -0.28
N VAL A 15 -6.07 14.11 -1.30
CA VAL A 15 -5.51 14.07 -2.66
C VAL A 15 -4.14 14.76 -2.72
N PHE A 16 -3.98 15.93 -2.11
CA PHE A 16 -2.73 16.71 -2.15
C PHE A 16 -1.55 15.92 -1.54
N ARG A 17 -1.78 15.19 -0.44
CA ARG A 17 -0.74 14.33 0.16
C ARG A 17 -0.31 13.19 -0.76
N ARG A 18 -1.26 12.59 -1.49
CA ARG A 18 -0.97 11.49 -2.43
C ARG A 18 -0.29 12.00 -3.71
N ALA A 19 -0.74 13.14 -4.23
CA ALA A 19 -0.22 13.79 -5.43
C ALA A 19 1.23 14.25 -5.26
N LEU A 20 1.52 14.99 -4.19
CA LEU A 20 2.83 15.58 -3.93
C LEU A 20 3.76 14.65 -3.12
N CYS A 21 3.40 13.37 -2.97
CA CYS A 21 4.14 12.36 -2.22
C CYS A 21 4.62 12.80 -0.80
N LEU A 22 3.77 13.57 -0.10
CA LEU A 22 4.17 14.26 1.14
C LEU A 22 4.40 13.28 2.30
N SER A 23 5.57 13.40 2.92
CA SER A 23 5.95 12.66 4.14
C SER A 23 6.20 13.62 5.29
N HIS A 24 5.97 13.18 6.53
CA HIS A 24 6.18 14.00 7.74
C HIS A 24 7.64 14.40 8.02
N ARG A 25 8.61 13.96 7.19
CA ARG A 25 10.04 14.29 7.35
C ARG A 25 10.51 15.41 6.42
N GLY A 26 9.77 15.71 5.36
CA GLY A 26 9.93 16.94 4.58
C GLY A 26 8.88 17.93 5.04
N GLY A 27 9.26 19.20 5.25
CA GLY A 27 8.30 20.24 5.63
C GLY A 27 7.14 20.32 4.63
N LEU A 28 5.92 20.48 5.11
CA LEU A 28 4.75 20.48 4.24
C LEU A 28 4.69 21.81 3.46
N PRO A 29 4.56 21.78 2.12
CA PRO A 29 4.40 22.99 1.33
C PRO A 29 3.06 23.67 1.67
N PRO A 30 3.00 25.00 1.76
CA PRO A 30 1.75 25.68 2.04
C PRO A 30 0.76 25.56 0.89
N VAL A 31 -0.49 25.84 1.21
CA VAL A 31 -1.61 25.80 0.28
C VAL A 31 -2.00 27.23 -0.08
N HIS A 32 -2.08 27.50 -1.38
CA HIS A 32 -2.53 28.76 -1.93
C HIS A 32 -4.05 28.67 -2.20
N LEU A 33 -4.78 29.65 -1.70
CA LEU A 33 -6.22 29.81 -1.88
C LEU A 33 -6.48 31.10 -2.66
N GLU A 34 -7.19 30.99 -3.78
CA GLU A 34 -7.53 32.11 -4.64
C GLU A 34 -9.00 32.05 -5.04
N ALA A 35 -9.80 32.90 -4.42
CA ALA A 35 -11.24 33.03 -4.61
C ALA A 35 -11.58 34.20 -5.54
N GLY A 36 -12.61 34.05 -6.37
CA GLY A 36 -13.15 35.11 -7.23
C GLY A 36 -14.42 34.69 -7.97
N SER A 37 -14.75 35.41 -9.05
CA SER A 37 -15.94 35.16 -9.91
C SER A 37 -16.00 33.73 -10.45
N ASN A 38 -14.84 33.17 -10.78
CA ASN A 38 -14.71 31.84 -11.38
C ASN A 38 -14.70 30.71 -10.32
N GLY A 39 -14.99 31.03 -9.06
CA GLY A 39 -14.94 30.12 -7.92
C GLY A 39 -13.64 30.20 -7.13
N LEU A 40 -13.24 29.08 -6.51
CA LEU A 40 -12.06 29.00 -5.66
C LEU A 40 -11.06 28.01 -6.24
N ARG A 41 -9.84 28.49 -6.49
CA ARG A 41 -8.66 27.65 -6.77
C ARG A 41 -7.93 27.34 -5.47
N ILE A 42 -7.68 26.06 -5.25
CA ILE A 42 -6.86 25.54 -4.16
C ILE A 42 -5.63 24.90 -4.81
N ARG A 43 -4.44 25.37 -4.46
CA ARG A 43 -3.18 24.98 -5.12
C ARG A 43 -2.09 24.62 -4.13
N CYS A 44 -1.27 23.63 -4.48
CA CYS A 44 -0.07 23.29 -3.72
C CYS A 44 0.99 22.70 -4.67
N ARG A 45 2.29 22.82 -4.33
CA ARG A 45 3.38 22.30 -5.16
C ARG A 45 4.64 22.00 -4.36
N THR A 46 5.43 21.05 -4.86
CA THR A 46 6.81 20.79 -4.48
C THR A 46 7.75 21.40 -5.54
N HIS A 47 8.95 20.83 -5.72
CA HIS A 47 9.88 21.21 -6.80
C HIS A 47 9.58 20.55 -8.16
N ASP A 48 8.95 19.38 -8.10
CA ASP A 48 8.84 18.33 -9.12
C ASP A 48 7.38 17.89 -9.36
N MET A 49 6.45 18.32 -8.51
CA MET A 49 5.02 18.03 -8.60
C MET A 49 4.20 19.27 -8.24
N ALA A 50 3.03 19.44 -8.87
CA ALA A 50 2.05 20.45 -8.50
C ALA A 50 0.62 19.91 -8.63
N ILE A 51 -0.30 20.50 -7.88
CA ILE A 51 -1.71 20.13 -7.88
C ILE A 51 -2.62 21.36 -7.72
N GLU A 52 -3.71 21.35 -8.47
CA GLU A 52 -4.80 22.33 -8.39
C GLU A 52 -6.14 21.59 -8.23
N TYR A 53 -7.01 22.15 -7.39
CA TYR A 53 -8.42 21.83 -7.33
C TYR A 53 -9.24 23.09 -7.62
N GLN A 54 -10.15 23.00 -8.58
CA GLN A 54 -11.10 24.06 -8.92
C GLN A 54 -12.45 23.78 -8.25
N HIS A 55 -12.80 24.57 -7.23
CA HIS A 55 -14.13 24.54 -6.64
C HIS A 55 -15.06 25.50 -7.40
N PRO A 56 -16.26 25.06 -7.83
CA PRO A 56 -17.24 25.93 -8.46
C PRO A 56 -17.92 26.86 -7.44
N GLY A 57 -18.59 27.90 -7.93
CA GLY A 57 -19.39 28.84 -7.14
C GLY A 57 -18.65 30.12 -6.78
N GLU A 58 -19.14 31.24 -7.30
CA GLU A 58 -18.56 32.59 -7.13
C GLU A 58 -18.29 32.94 -5.65
N GLN A 59 -17.12 33.51 -5.39
CA GLN A 59 -16.72 34.04 -4.09
C GLN A 59 -16.14 35.45 -4.23
N SER A 60 -16.20 36.23 -3.15
CA SER A 60 -15.53 37.54 -3.08
C SER A 60 -14.04 37.40 -3.34
N ALA A 61 -13.48 38.27 -4.19
CA ALA A 61 -12.08 38.25 -4.57
C ALA A 61 -11.15 38.24 -3.35
N ALA A 62 -10.39 37.17 -3.18
CA ALA A 62 -9.48 37.00 -2.05
C ALA A 62 -8.34 36.04 -2.41
N ASN A 63 -7.13 36.35 -1.93
CA ASN A 63 -5.94 35.54 -2.12
C ASN A 63 -5.24 35.37 -0.76
N CYS A 64 -4.92 34.14 -0.37
CA CYS A 64 -4.07 33.87 0.79
C CYS A 64 -3.27 32.57 0.66
N TRP A 65 -2.20 32.49 1.45
CA TRP A 65 -1.44 31.26 1.70
C TRP A 65 -1.71 30.79 3.12
N ILE A 66 -1.94 29.49 3.28
CA ILE A 66 -2.15 28.83 4.58
C ILE A 66 -1.14 27.69 4.77
N PRO A 67 -0.73 27.36 6.01
CA PRO A 67 0.02 26.13 6.25
C PRO A 67 -0.81 24.90 5.87
N PHE A 68 -0.15 23.83 5.45
CA PHE A 68 -0.84 22.60 5.06
C PHE A 68 -1.61 21.97 6.23
N GLU A 69 -1.07 22.15 7.44
CA GLU A 69 -1.62 21.74 8.72
C GLU A 69 -3.00 22.34 8.99
N MET A 70 -3.29 23.56 8.51
CA MET A 70 -4.61 24.17 8.66
C MET A 70 -5.72 23.34 7.99
N LEU A 71 -5.44 22.64 6.88
CA LEU A 71 -6.41 21.71 6.30
C LEU A 71 -6.71 20.54 7.24
N ALA A 72 -5.74 20.10 8.04
CA ALA A 72 -5.92 19.02 9.00
C ALA A 72 -6.73 19.44 10.23
N ASP A 73 -6.58 20.68 10.68
CA ASP A 73 -7.30 21.20 11.85
C ASP A 73 -8.80 21.44 11.57
N VAL A 74 -9.15 21.80 10.34
CA VAL A 74 -10.53 22.19 9.97
C VAL A 74 -11.33 21.07 9.30
N GLU A 75 -10.71 19.93 8.96
CA GLU A 75 -11.38 18.88 8.20
C GLU A 75 -12.58 18.24 8.93
N GLY A 76 -13.44 17.58 8.16
CA GLY A 76 -14.64 16.93 8.68
C GLY A 76 -15.37 16.12 7.61
N ARG A 77 -16.35 15.31 8.04
CA ARG A 77 -17.13 14.45 7.14
C ARG A 77 -18.41 15.12 6.58
N ARG A 78 -18.62 16.40 6.86
CA ARG A 78 -19.82 17.16 6.52
C ARG A 78 -19.46 18.47 5.84
N ASP A 79 -20.38 19.00 5.04
CA ASP A 79 -20.24 20.30 4.38
C ASP A 79 -20.54 21.50 5.29
N GLU A 80 -20.07 21.42 6.54
CA GLU A 80 -20.09 22.54 7.49
C GLU A 80 -19.10 23.63 6.99
N PRO A 81 -19.47 24.92 6.99
CA PRO A 81 -18.64 25.98 6.42
C PRO A 81 -17.49 26.38 7.34
N VAL A 82 -16.30 26.53 6.75
CA VAL A 82 -15.09 27.08 7.35
C VAL A 82 -14.81 28.45 6.73
N ARG A 83 -14.71 29.49 7.56
CA ARG A 83 -14.31 30.84 7.17
C ARG A 83 -12.81 31.00 7.38
N ILE A 84 -12.09 31.30 6.31
CA ILE A 84 -10.65 31.59 6.34
C ILE A 84 -10.44 33.10 6.17
N GLU A 85 -9.76 33.70 7.13
CA GLU A 85 -9.55 35.14 7.23
C GLU A 85 -8.06 35.47 7.39
N LEU A 86 -7.56 36.32 6.49
CA LEU A 86 -6.19 36.77 6.47
C LEU A 86 -6.03 37.98 7.39
N GLN A 87 -5.10 37.91 8.34
CA GLN A 87 -4.67 39.03 9.16
C GLN A 87 -3.22 39.42 8.79
N LYS A 88 -2.70 40.47 9.43
CA LYS A 88 -1.38 41.05 9.10
C LYS A 88 -0.24 40.01 9.11
N ASN A 89 -0.17 39.19 10.17
CA ASN A 89 0.91 38.22 10.39
C ASN A 89 0.42 36.75 10.50
N SER A 90 -0.89 36.53 10.48
CA SER A 90 -1.49 35.21 10.74
C SER A 90 -2.71 34.97 9.87
N VAL A 91 -3.06 33.71 9.67
CA VAL A 91 -4.34 33.29 9.09
C VAL A 91 -5.19 32.60 10.16
N ILE A 92 -6.47 32.93 10.19
CA ILE A 92 -7.45 32.35 11.11
C ILE A 92 -8.45 31.53 10.29
N ALA A 93 -8.77 30.34 10.77
CA ALA A 93 -9.89 29.56 10.28
C ALA A 93 -10.91 29.35 11.40
N SER A 94 -12.20 29.52 11.11
CA SER A 94 -13.30 29.37 12.08
C SER A 94 -14.48 28.61 11.49
N TRP A 95 -15.14 27.79 12.31
CA TRP A 95 -16.27 26.95 11.90
C TRP A 95 -17.19 26.63 13.10
N GLN A 96 -18.28 25.91 12.85
CA GLN A 96 -19.14 25.32 13.88
C GLN A 96 -18.97 23.80 13.86
N ASP A 97 -18.69 23.20 15.01
CA ASP A 97 -18.67 21.74 15.19
C ASP A 97 -19.87 21.34 16.07
N GLY A 98 -21.01 21.09 15.41
CA GLY A 98 -22.30 21.00 16.09
C GLY A 98 -22.65 22.32 16.80
N PRO A 99 -22.85 22.35 18.14
CA PRO A 99 -23.13 23.56 18.89
C PRO A 99 -21.87 24.35 19.31
N VAL A 100 -20.66 23.85 19.00
CA VAL A 100 -19.41 24.43 19.49
C VAL A 100 -18.77 25.31 18.41
N PRO A 101 -18.60 26.63 18.64
CA PRO A 101 -17.81 27.47 17.74
C PRO A 101 -16.32 27.17 17.92
N CYS A 102 -15.65 26.84 16.82
CA CYS A 102 -14.24 26.47 16.78
C CYS A 102 -13.42 27.50 16.00
N LEU A 103 -12.17 27.71 16.43
CA LEU A 103 -11.22 28.62 15.81
C LEU A 103 -9.80 28.08 15.94
N VAL A 104 -9.05 28.11 14.85
CA VAL A 104 -7.60 27.88 14.84
C VAL A 104 -6.90 29.09 14.23
N ARG A 105 -5.71 29.41 14.74
CA ARG A 105 -4.85 30.49 14.25
C ARG A 105 -3.48 29.90 13.94
N HIS A 106 -2.98 30.22 12.76
CA HIS A 106 -1.64 29.86 12.30
C HIS A 106 -0.87 31.11 11.89
N ASP A 107 0.46 31.05 12.00
CA ASP A 107 1.32 32.05 11.37
C ASP A 107 1.20 31.96 9.84
N ARG A 108 1.34 33.11 9.18
CA ARG A 108 1.21 33.20 7.72
C ARG A 108 2.50 32.72 7.04
N PRO A 109 2.46 31.77 6.08
CA PRO A 109 3.62 31.42 5.26
C PRO A 109 4.19 32.63 4.52
N GLU A 110 5.50 32.77 4.46
CA GLU A 110 6.16 33.87 3.76
C GLU A 110 6.03 33.71 2.24
N ALA A 111 5.45 34.71 1.56
CA ALA A 111 5.15 34.61 0.13
C ALA A 111 6.40 34.31 -0.73
N LYS A 112 7.56 34.89 -0.36
CA LYS A 112 8.82 34.78 -1.09
C LYS A 112 9.36 33.34 -1.20
N ASP A 113 9.12 32.49 -0.20
CA ASP A 113 9.56 31.09 -0.22
C ASP A 113 8.74 30.23 -1.19
N HIS A 114 7.58 30.74 -1.62
CA HIS A 114 6.58 29.99 -2.40
C HIS A 114 6.23 30.66 -3.73
N GLU A 115 6.70 31.90 -3.95
CA GLU A 115 6.47 32.78 -5.11
C GLU A 115 7.02 32.30 -6.46
N LYS A 116 7.75 31.16 -6.55
CA LYS A 116 8.03 30.59 -7.89
C LYS A 116 6.70 30.31 -8.58
N ALA A 117 6.57 30.79 -9.82
CA ALA A 117 5.38 30.67 -10.63
C ALA A 117 4.84 29.24 -10.62
N PHE A 118 3.52 29.12 -10.45
CA PHE A 118 2.84 27.84 -10.56
C PHE A 118 2.96 27.33 -12.01
N PRO A 119 3.13 26.02 -12.25
CA PRO A 119 3.28 25.48 -13.60
C PRO A 119 2.14 25.92 -14.55
N ALA A 120 2.51 26.21 -15.80
CA ALA A 120 1.54 26.57 -16.82
C ALA A 120 0.62 25.39 -17.18
N ILE A 121 -0.58 25.70 -17.66
CA ILE A 121 -1.49 24.73 -18.29
C ILE A 121 -1.03 24.54 -19.75
N PRO A 122 -1.00 23.30 -20.29
CA PRO A 122 -0.75 23.04 -21.71
C PRO A 122 -1.71 23.80 -22.64
N GLU A 123 -1.22 24.22 -23.80
CA GLU A 123 -2.05 24.84 -24.85
C GLU A 123 -3.07 23.85 -25.45
N SER A 124 -2.74 22.55 -25.44
CA SER A 124 -3.58 21.48 -25.95
C SER A 124 -3.63 20.30 -24.98
N PHE A 125 -4.76 19.59 -25.01
CA PHE A 125 -4.99 18.34 -24.30
C PHE A 125 -5.53 17.30 -25.28
N ALA A 126 -5.07 16.05 -25.15
CA ALA A 126 -5.79 14.90 -25.66
C ALA A 126 -6.81 14.43 -24.63
N GLU A 127 -8.02 14.12 -25.07
CA GLU A 127 -9.06 13.55 -24.23
C GLU A 127 -9.04 12.02 -24.30
N ASN A 128 -9.24 11.38 -23.17
CA ASN A 128 -9.20 9.93 -22.99
C ASN A 128 -10.40 9.46 -22.18
N GLU A 129 -10.80 8.21 -22.39
CA GLU A 129 -11.85 7.54 -21.62
C GLU A 129 -11.55 7.54 -20.09
N PRO A 130 -12.58 7.54 -19.22
CA PRO A 130 -12.41 7.56 -17.75
C PRO A 130 -11.50 6.45 -17.21
N ARG A 131 -11.42 5.30 -17.92
CA ARG A 131 -10.55 4.16 -17.59
C ARG A 131 -9.08 4.53 -17.40
N LEU A 132 -8.61 5.64 -18.00
CA LEU A 132 -7.23 6.11 -17.87
C LEU A 132 -6.83 6.38 -16.40
N VAL A 133 -7.75 6.83 -15.54
CA VAL A 133 -7.46 6.98 -14.09
C VAL A 133 -7.06 5.64 -13.50
N ARG A 134 -7.82 4.58 -13.81
CA ARG A 134 -7.59 3.22 -13.32
C ARG A 134 -6.30 2.62 -13.91
N ALA A 135 -6.06 2.81 -15.20
CA ALA A 135 -4.85 2.35 -15.87
C ALA A 135 -3.58 2.96 -15.25
N LEU A 136 -3.57 4.28 -15.00
CA LEU A 136 -2.47 4.95 -14.30
C LEU A 136 -2.30 4.44 -12.85
N ALA A 137 -3.41 4.22 -12.14
CA ALA A 137 -3.40 3.72 -10.77
C ALA A 137 -2.79 2.30 -10.66
N ASP A 138 -3.18 1.40 -11.56
CA ASP A 138 -2.72 0.02 -11.62
C ASP A 138 -1.28 -0.06 -12.19
N ALA A 139 -0.92 0.79 -13.16
CA ALA A 139 0.46 0.93 -13.64
C ALA A 139 1.41 1.40 -12.51
N MET A 140 1.02 2.42 -11.75
CA MET A 140 1.76 2.91 -10.58
C MET A 140 1.77 1.93 -9.39
N GLU A 141 0.99 0.85 -9.41
CA GLU A 141 1.15 -0.27 -8.47
C GLU A 141 2.21 -1.28 -8.91
N THR A 142 2.66 -1.20 -10.16
CA THR A 142 3.67 -2.08 -10.76
C THR A 142 5.10 -1.51 -10.68
N THR A 143 5.28 -0.27 -10.19
CA THR A 143 6.58 0.42 -10.15
C THR A 143 7.46 0.05 -8.95
N ASP A 144 8.79 0.01 -9.11
CA ASP A 144 9.77 -0.01 -8.01
C ASP A 144 10.61 1.29 -7.94
N PRO A 145 10.31 2.19 -6.97
CA PRO A 145 11.08 3.42 -6.77
C PRO A 145 12.49 3.20 -6.16
N ASN A 146 12.86 1.96 -5.84
CA ASN A 146 14.19 1.64 -5.30
C ASN A 146 15.19 1.16 -6.35
N SER A 147 14.73 0.89 -7.58
CA SER A 147 15.58 0.51 -8.70
C SER A 147 16.70 1.53 -8.94
N SER A 148 17.92 1.02 -9.13
CA SER A 148 19.13 1.84 -9.35
C SER A 148 19.64 1.84 -10.79
N ARG A 149 19.15 0.93 -11.64
CA ARG A 149 19.62 0.74 -13.04
C ARG A 149 18.68 1.34 -14.07
N TYR A 150 17.37 1.23 -13.82
CA TYR A 150 16.29 1.71 -14.69
C TYR A 150 15.33 2.56 -13.87
N ALA A 151 14.61 3.47 -14.53
CA ALA A 151 13.61 4.35 -13.93
C ALA A 151 12.29 3.60 -13.62
N LEU A 152 12.38 2.52 -12.84
CA LEU A 152 11.23 1.68 -12.50
C LEU A 152 10.29 2.33 -11.48
N GLY A 153 10.70 3.45 -10.87
CA GLY A 153 9.82 4.32 -10.10
C GLY A 153 8.89 5.18 -10.96
N CYS A 154 9.01 5.10 -12.29
CA CYS A 154 8.19 5.82 -13.26
C CYS A 154 7.30 4.86 -14.05
N VAL A 155 6.19 5.40 -14.55
CA VAL A 155 5.35 4.79 -15.58
C VAL A 155 5.75 5.41 -16.92
N GLN A 156 6.01 4.60 -17.93
CA GLN A 156 6.28 5.08 -19.29
C GLN A 156 4.95 5.31 -20.02
N LEU A 157 4.79 6.52 -20.57
CA LEU A 157 3.69 6.93 -21.44
C LEU A 157 4.22 6.94 -22.88
N GLN A 158 3.92 5.90 -23.64
CA GLN A 158 4.39 5.72 -25.01
C GLN A 158 3.51 6.53 -25.96
N GLY A 159 4.01 7.68 -26.42
CA GLY A 159 3.24 8.69 -27.18
C GLY A 159 2.60 8.13 -28.44
N GLU A 160 3.42 7.75 -29.43
CA GLU A 160 2.97 7.22 -30.72
C GLU A 160 2.14 5.92 -30.59
N LYS A 161 2.46 5.06 -29.62
CA LYS A 161 1.76 3.79 -29.39
C LYS A 161 0.47 3.90 -28.57
N GLY A 162 0.18 5.07 -27.97
CA GLY A 162 -0.98 5.23 -27.09
C GLY A 162 -1.02 4.23 -25.93
N THR A 163 0.14 3.90 -25.35
CA THR A 163 0.31 2.77 -24.42
C THR A 163 0.97 3.20 -23.11
N ILE A 164 0.45 2.70 -21.99
CA ILE A 164 1.02 2.84 -20.65
C ILE A 164 1.82 1.59 -20.30
N ALA A 165 3.03 1.77 -19.80
CA ALA A 165 3.98 0.72 -19.50
C ALA A 165 4.60 0.87 -18.10
N ALA A 166 4.58 -0.19 -17.29
CA ALA A 166 5.16 -0.20 -15.94
C ALA A 166 5.78 -1.57 -15.58
N THR A 167 6.86 -1.57 -14.79
CA THR A 167 7.50 -2.81 -14.29
C THR A 167 8.29 -2.58 -13.00
N ASP A 168 8.37 -3.58 -12.13
CA ASP A 168 9.26 -3.66 -10.96
C ASP A 168 10.48 -4.59 -11.23
N GLY A 169 10.67 -5.00 -12.49
CA GLY A 169 11.68 -5.97 -12.90
C GLY A 169 11.33 -7.44 -12.62
N ARG A 170 10.12 -7.72 -12.08
CA ARG A 170 9.63 -9.06 -11.73
C ARG A 170 8.24 -9.35 -12.30
N GLN A 171 7.44 -8.30 -12.44
CA GLN A 171 6.18 -8.22 -13.17
C GLN A 171 6.18 -6.97 -14.05
N LEU A 172 5.37 -6.96 -15.10
CA LEU A 172 5.11 -5.80 -15.95
C LEU A 172 3.62 -5.71 -16.28
N LEU A 173 3.15 -4.50 -16.52
CA LEU A 173 1.81 -4.20 -17.00
C LEU A 173 1.92 -3.26 -18.22
N LEU A 174 1.24 -3.64 -19.29
CA LEU A 174 1.01 -2.81 -20.48
C LEU A 174 -0.49 -2.59 -20.62
N GLU A 175 -0.92 -1.36 -20.92
CA GLU A 175 -2.31 -1.05 -21.30
C GLU A 175 -2.35 -0.05 -22.46
N SER A 176 -3.00 -0.43 -23.56
CA SER A 176 -3.08 0.37 -24.79
C SER A 176 -4.43 1.08 -24.99
N GLY A 177 -4.51 1.89 -26.05
CA GLY A 177 -5.74 2.56 -26.48
C GLY A 177 -5.97 3.92 -25.83
N PHE A 178 -4.87 4.60 -25.47
CA PHE A 178 -4.88 5.99 -25.01
C PHE A 178 -4.37 6.92 -26.11
N VAL A 179 -4.66 8.22 -25.97
CA VAL A 179 -4.19 9.27 -26.88
C VAL A 179 -3.36 10.26 -26.07
N PHE A 180 -2.15 10.53 -26.55
CA PHE A 180 -1.24 11.52 -25.97
C PHE A 180 -0.93 12.61 -27.02
N PRO A 181 -0.88 13.91 -26.65
CA PRO A 181 -0.56 14.99 -27.59
C PRO A 181 0.96 15.13 -27.84
N TRP A 182 1.65 14.01 -27.99
CA TRP A 182 3.09 13.90 -28.23
C TRP A 182 3.42 12.51 -28.82
N THR A 183 4.58 12.37 -29.46
CA THR A 183 4.98 11.12 -30.12
C THR A 183 6.02 10.33 -29.34
N GLU A 184 6.85 11.01 -28.55
CA GLU A 184 7.92 10.37 -27.79
C GLU A 184 7.44 9.55 -26.58
N ASP A 185 8.31 8.68 -26.07
CA ASP A 185 8.08 7.98 -24.80
C ASP A 185 8.46 8.91 -23.64
N LEU A 186 7.49 9.29 -22.79
CA LEU A 186 7.72 10.10 -21.60
C LEU A 186 7.67 9.26 -20.32
N LEU A 187 8.47 9.62 -19.32
CA LEU A 187 8.45 8.97 -18.01
C LEU A 187 7.71 9.84 -16.99
N LEU A 188 6.58 9.32 -16.50
CA LEU A 188 5.77 9.91 -15.44
C LEU A 188 6.18 9.32 -14.08
N PRO A 189 6.78 10.10 -13.16
CA PRO A 189 7.07 9.67 -11.79
C PRO A 189 5.87 9.06 -11.08
N GLY A 190 6.11 7.96 -10.36
CA GLY A 190 5.10 7.22 -9.62
C GLY A 190 4.47 8.05 -8.49
N SER A 191 3.14 8.04 -8.44
CA SER A 191 2.33 8.69 -7.41
C SER A 191 1.25 7.73 -6.91
N SER A 192 0.63 8.06 -5.77
CA SER A 192 -0.57 7.34 -5.28
C SER A 192 -1.87 8.07 -5.61
N VAL A 193 -1.80 9.19 -6.33
CA VAL A 193 -2.94 10.09 -6.55
C VAL A 193 -4.10 9.44 -7.31
N PHE A 194 -3.82 8.63 -8.33
CA PHE A 194 -4.87 8.00 -9.14
C PHE A 194 -5.61 6.86 -8.40
N ARG A 195 -5.19 6.48 -7.19
CA ARG A 195 -5.94 5.61 -6.27
C ARG A 195 -6.82 6.38 -5.26
N SER A 196 -6.91 7.70 -5.41
CA SER A 196 -7.76 8.57 -4.58
C SER A 196 -9.23 8.33 -4.91
N ARG A 197 -10.06 8.11 -3.88
CA ARG A 197 -11.53 7.96 -4.01
C ARG A 197 -12.25 9.27 -4.27
N GLU A 198 -11.52 10.36 -4.16
CA GLU A 198 -11.95 11.74 -4.33
C GLU A 198 -11.83 12.21 -5.81
N LEU A 199 -11.33 11.35 -6.72
CA LEU A 199 -11.37 11.57 -8.16
C LEU A 199 -12.65 10.96 -8.76
N PRO A 200 -13.32 11.64 -9.70
CA PRO A 200 -14.34 11.02 -10.52
C PRO A 200 -13.81 9.82 -11.31
N ASP A 201 -14.63 8.78 -11.47
CA ASP A 201 -14.36 7.57 -12.25
C ASP A 201 -15.23 7.47 -13.52
N ASP A 202 -16.11 8.44 -13.75
CA ASP A 202 -17.06 8.54 -14.87
C ASP A 202 -16.79 9.69 -15.85
N THR A 203 -15.85 10.59 -15.55
CA THR A 203 -15.49 11.74 -16.41
C THR A 203 -14.30 11.45 -17.32
N PRO A 204 -14.28 11.95 -18.57
CA PRO A 204 -13.09 11.90 -19.43
C PRO A 204 -11.85 12.49 -18.76
N VAL A 205 -10.69 11.90 -19.07
CA VAL A 205 -9.38 12.31 -18.56
C VAL A 205 -8.66 13.09 -19.63
N GLN A 206 -8.21 14.31 -19.32
CA GLN A 206 -7.46 15.14 -20.25
C GLN A 206 -5.97 15.05 -19.93
N VAL A 207 -5.14 14.76 -20.94
CA VAL A 207 -3.67 14.67 -20.81
C VAL A 207 -3.00 15.68 -21.75
N GLY A 208 -2.04 16.43 -21.22
CA GLY A 208 -1.26 17.41 -21.97
C GLY A 208 0.18 17.47 -21.47
N LYS A 209 1.05 18.20 -22.19
CA LYS A 209 2.41 18.48 -21.73
C LYS A 209 2.78 19.96 -21.92
N THR A 210 3.74 20.42 -21.14
CA THR A 210 4.57 21.59 -21.45
C THR A 210 6.02 21.14 -21.60
N ASP A 211 6.96 22.06 -21.85
CA ASP A 211 8.41 21.77 -21.98
C ASP A 211 8.99 20.88 -20.86
N LYS A 212 8.39 20.93 -19.67
CA LYS A 212 8.88 20.27 -18.46
C LYS A 212 7.85 19.35 -17.76
N TRP A 213 6.57 19.60 -17.94
CA TRP A 213 5.51 19.00 -17.12
C TRP A 213 4.60 18.09 -17.95
N ILE A 214 4.40 16.86 -17.49
CA ILE A 214 3.25 16.03 -17.86
C ILE A 214 2.07 16.50 -17.01
N VAL A 215 0.93 16.75 -17.64
CA VAL A 215 -0.25 17.33 -16.99
C VAL A 215 -1.46 16.42 -17.23
N VAL A 216 -2.11 16.02 -16.14
CA VAL A 216 -3.31 15.18 -16.17
C VAL A 216 -4.44 15.90 -15.45
N ARG A 217 -5.60 16.02 -16.07
CA ARG A 217 -6.81 16.60 -15.48
C ARG A 217 -7.90 15.53 -15.39
N VAL A 218 -8.53 15.44 -14.22
CA VAL A 218 -9.63 14.53 -13.91
C VAL A 218 -10.72 15.33 -13.20
N GLY A 219 -11.79 15.68 -13.92
CA GLY A 219 -12.82 16.60 -13.44
C GLY A 219 -12.23 17.92 -12.88
N PRO A 220 -12.48 18.28 -11.61
CA PRO A 220 -11.99 19.53 -11.00
C PRO A 220 -10.51 19.50 -10.61
N TRP A 221 -9.83 18.36 -10.73
CA TRP A 221 -8.43 18.19 -10.33
C TRP A 221 -7.50 18.33 -11.53
N THR A 222 -6.42 19.09 -11.40
CA THR A 222 -5.30 19.07 -12.35
C THR A 222 -4.01 18.75 -11.60
N PHE A 223 -3.22 17.82 -12.16
CA PHE A 223 -1.94 17.34 -11.63
C PHE A 223 -0.84 17.67 -12.62
N TRP A 224 0.29 18.16 -12.12
CA TRP A 224 1.52 18.33 -12.89
C TRP A 224 2.60 17.46 -12.26
N SER A 225 3.31 16.70 -13.07
CA SER A 225 4.55 16.03 -12.69
C SER A 225 5.65 16.42 -13.66
N GLU A 226 6.83 16.75 -13.13
CA GLU A 226 8.05 16.86 -13.93
C GLU A 226 8.30 15.51 -14.61
N ALA A 227 8.59 15.53 -15.91
CA ALA A 227 8.96 14.32 -16.64
C ALA A 227 10.38 13.87 -16.25
N ASP A 228 10.60 12.59 -16.02
CA ASP A 228 11.95 12.06 -15.82
C ASP A 228 12.66 11.91 -17.18
N ILE A 229 13.45 12.93 -17.54
CA ILE A 229 14.22 12.99 -18.79
C ILE A 229 15.62 12.36 -18.69
N GLU A 230 16.09 12.04 -17.49
CA GLU A 230 17.39 11.38 -17.26
C GLU A 230 17.24 9.86 -17.16
N GLY A 231 16.06 9.40 -16.74
CA GLY A 231 15.71 8.01 -16.54
C GLY A 231 15.73 7.18 -17.83
N ARG A 232 16.31 5.98 -17.75
CA ARG A 232 16.16 4.95 -18.79
C ARG A 232 15.09 3.95 -18.37
N PHE A 233 14.09 3.74 -19.22
CA PHE A 233 13.15 2.62 -19.10
C PHE A 233 13.68 1.39 -19.87
N PRO A 234 13.40 0.15 -19.42
CA PRO A 234 13.79 -1.05 -20.17
C PRO A 234 12.83 -1.33 -21.33
N GLU A 235 13.34 -1.98 -22.38
CA GLU A 235 12.50 -2.59 -23.44
C GLU A 235 11.74 -3.78 -22.83
N ILE A 236 10.46 -3.61 -22.49
CA ILE A 236 9.67 -4.62 -21.77
C ILE A 236 8.82 -5.49 -22.70
N GLU A 237 8.44 -4.98 -23.86
CA GLU A 237 7.54 -5.65 -24.80
C GLU A 237 8.14 -6.96 -25.34
N ARG A 238 9.47 -7.03 -25.47
CA ARG A 238 10.20 -8.27 -25.84
C ARG A 238 10.14 -9.37 -24.77
N HIS A 239 9.66 -9.06 -23.57
CA HIS A 239 9.49 -10.00 -22.47
C HIS A 239 8.03 -10.47 -22.32
N VAL A 240 7.13 -10.03 -23.21
CA VAL A 240 5.75 -10.52 -23.31
C VAL A 240 5.72 -11.82 -24.12
N PRO A 241 5.23 -12.94 -23.58
CA PRO A 241 5.03 -14.18 -24.34
C PRO A 241 3.94 -14.03 -25.42
N ASP A 242 3.98 -14.87 -26.46
CA ASP A 242 2.83 -15.05 -27.34
C ASP A 242 1.86 -16.06 -26.73
N ALA A 243 0.62 -15.65 -26.45
CA ALA A 243 -0.41 -16.53 -25.88
C ALA A 243 -0.72 -17.74 -26.78
N ARG A 244 -0.49 -17.64 -28.09
CA ARG A 244 -0.64 -18.77 -29.05
C ARG A 244 0.46 -19.82 -28.90
N SER A 245 1.54 -19.50 -28.19
CA SER A 245 2.64 -20.40 -27.83
C SER A 245 2.53 -20.90 -26.37
N ALA A 246 1.37 -20.76 -25.72
CA ALA A 246 1.13 -21.35 -24.42
C ALA A 246 0.98 -22.88 -24.53
N ALA A 247 1.72 -23.64 -23.72
CA ALA A 247 1.55 -25.08 -23.64
C ALA A 247 0.32 -25.45 -22.80
N ALA A 248 -0.02 -24.62 -21.79
CA ALA A 248 -1.22 -24.75 -21.00
C ALA A 248 -1.88 -23.38 -20.79
N SER A 249 -3.22 -23.36 -20.79
CA SER A 249 -4.02 -22.19 -20.46
C SER A 249 -5.06 -22.51 -19.40
N LEU A 250 -5.41 -21.50 -18.61
CA LEU A 250 -6.43 -21.54 -17.57
C LEU A 250 -7.44 -20.42 -17.85
N GLU A 251 -8.67 -20.81 -18.16
CA GLU A 251 -9.85 -19.94 -18.28
C GLU A 251 -10.55 -19.89 -16.92
N ILE A 252 -10.71 -18.68 -16.37
CA ILE A 252 -11.04 -18.46 -14.96
C ILE A 252 -12.46 -17.92 -14.85
N HIS A 253 -13.30 -18.71 -14.21
CA HIS A 253 -14.66 -18.30 -13.91
C HIS A 253 -14.65 -17.11 -12.91
N PRO A 254 -15.47 -16.06 -13.07
CA PRO A 254 -15.42 -14.87 -12.22
C PRO A 254 -15.51 -15.14 -10.70
N SER A 255 -16.33 -16.11 -10.28
CA SER A 255 -16.40 -16.52 -8.87
C SER A 255 -15.11 -17.17 -8.35
N ASP A 256 -14.35 -17.86 -9.22
CA ASP A 256 -13.08 -18.49 -8.86
C ASP A 256 -11.95 -17.45 -8.85
N ALA A 257 -12.00 -16.43 -9.73
CA ALA A 257 -11.14 -15.25 -9.65
C ALA A 257 -11.33 -14.48 -8.33
N GLN A 258 -12.59 -14.19 -7.95
CA GLN A 258 -12.90 -13.56 -6.65
C GLN A 258 -12.41 -14.40 -5.47
N PHE A 259 -12.62 -15.72 -5.52
CA PHE A 259 -12.16 -16.66 -4.50
C PHE A 259 -10.63 -16.66 -4.36
N LEU A 260 -9.88 -16.58 -5.47
CA LEU A 260 -8.43 -16.47 -5.45
C LEU A 260 -7.95 -15.16 -4.80
N VAL A 261 -8.57 -14.02 -5.12
CA VAL A 261 -8.23 -12.72 -4.50
C VAL A 261 -8.43 -12.76 -2.98
N GLU A 262 -9.52 -13.36 -2.51
CA GLU A 262 -9.81 -13.48 -1.08
C GLU A 262 -8.88 -14.46 -0.35
N HIS A 263 -8.59 -15.63 -0.94
CA HIS A 263 -7.96 -16.74 -0.22
C HIS A 263 -6.46 -16.96 -0.47
N LEU A 264 -5.89 -16.52 -1.59
CA LEU A 264 -4.43 -16.66 -1.85
C LEU A 264 -3.55 -16.04 -0.75
N PRO A 265 -3.85 -14.83 -0.20
CA PRO A 265 -3.06 -14.25 0.88
C PRO A 265 -3.05 -15.09 2.17
N HIS A 266 -4.11 -15.87 2.39
CA HIS A 266 -4.34 -16.66 3.61
C HIS A 266 -3.78 -18.09 3.54
N LEU A 267 -3.31 -18.53 2.37
CA LEU A 267 -2.69 -19.85 2.21
C LEU A 267 -1.38 -19.97 3.01
N PRO A 268 -1.00 -21.18 3.48
CA PRO A 268 0.26 -21.38 4.21
C PRO A 268 1.49 -21.00 3.37
N GLY A 269 2.59 -20.63 4.03
CA GLY A 269 3.82 -20.18 3.36
C GLY A 269 3.84 -18.72 2.87
N GLY A 270 2.84 -17.90 3.24
CA GLY A 270 2.82 -16.46 2.89
C GLY A 270 3.93 -15.61 3.53
N ALA A 271 4.64 -16.14 4.53
CA ALA A 271 5.83 -15.50 5.11
C ALA A 271 7.16 -15.92 4.41
N SER A 272 7.11 -16.88 3.49
CA SER A 272 8.29 -17.35 2.76
C SER A 272 8.74 -16.34 1.70
N PHE A 273 10.03 -16.31 1.39
CA PHE A 273 10.57 -15.45 0.32
C PHE A 273 9.87 -15.72 -1.03
N ASN A 274 9.47 -14.66 -1.72
CA ASN A 274 8.63 -14.67 -2.93
C ASN A 274 7.21 -15.26 -2.78
N GLU A 275 6.74 -15.53 -1.56
CA GLU A 275 5.37 -15.96 -1.25
C GLU A 275 4.84 -17.09 -2.18
N PRO A 276 5.58 -18.21 -2.34
CA PRO A 276 5.36 -19.19 -3.39
C PRO A 276 4.01 -19.91 -3.26
N VAL A 277 3.40 -20.17 -4.42
CA VAL A 277 2.34 -21.16 -4.63
C VAL A 277 2.60 -21.89 -5.94
N THR A 278 2.13 -23.13 -6.03
CA THR A 278 2.19 -23.92 -7.25
C THR A 278 0.84 -23.89 -7.94
N LEU A 279 0.80 -23.49 -9.21
CA LEU A 279 -0.37 -23.68 -10.08
C LEU A 279 -0.14 -24.94 -10.92
N GLU A 280 -1.07 -25.89 -10.84
CA GLU A 280 -1.10 -27.08 -11.69
C GLU A 280 -2.31 -27.03 -12.61
N LEU A 281 -2.08 -27.30 -13.89
CA LEU A 281 -3.04 -27.32 -14.97
C LEU A 281 -2.97 -28.72 -15.60
N ASN A 282 -3.83 -29.65 -15.17
CA ASN A 282 -3.79 -31.04 -15.61
C ASN A 282 -5.21 -31.65 -15.60
N GLY A 283 -6.03 -31.29 -16.58
CA GLY A 283 -7.47 -31.61 -16.62
C GLY A 283 -8.32 -30.89 -15.56
N GLN A 284 -7.70 -30.42 -14.49
CA GLN A 284 -8.26 -29.53 -13.47
C GLN A 284 -7.19 -28.50 -13.07
N ALA A 285 -7.64 -27.29 -12.71
CA ALA A 285 -6.79 -26.23 -12.20
C ALA A 285 -6.73 -26.27 -10.65
N VAL A 286 -5.52 -26.45 -10.11
CA VAL A 286 -5.28 -26.58 -8.66
C VAL A 286 -4.16 -25.66 -8.24
N VAL A 287 -4.39 -24.85 -7.20
CA VAL A 287 -3.34 -24.04 -6.55
C VAL A 287 -2.91 -24.71 -5.25
N ARG A 288 -1.62 -24.95 -5.07
CA ARG A 288 -1.04 -25.58 -3.87
C ARG A 288 -0.12 -24.65 -3.10
N ALA A 289 -0.18 -24.73 -1.78
CA ALA A 289 0.66 -23.97 -0.87
C ALA A 289 1.10 -24.82 0.33
N ARG A 290 2.25 -24.50 0.93
CA ARG A 290 2.77 -25.15 2.14
C ARG A 290 3.63 -24.18 2.93
N SER A 291 3.57 -24.25 4.26
CA SER A 291 4.51 -23.58 5.18
C SER A 291 5.50 -24.61 5.72
N PRO A 292 6.73 -24.24 6.09
CA PRO A 292 7.61 -25.12 6.86
C PRO A 292 6.95 -25.67 8.15
N ASP A 293 6.04 -24.89 8.75
CA ASP A 293 5.34 -25.23 9.99
C ASP A 293 4.19 -26.23 9.82
N PHE A 294 3.72 -26.46 8.58
CA PHE A 294 2.62 -27.36 8.25
C PHE A 294 3.12 -28.49 7.36
N SER A 295 3.14 -29.72 7.88
CA SER A 295 3.62 -30.89 7.15
C SER A 295 2.85 -31.18 5.85
N LYS A 296 1.55 -30.87 5.85
CA LYS A 296 0.62 -31.11 4.74
C LYS A 296 0.44 -29.88 3.85
N PRO A 297 0.45 -30.02 2.52
CA PRO A 297 0.07 -28.93 1.63
C PRO A 297 -1.44 -28.65 1.75
N THR A 298 -1.81 -27.41 1.43
CA THR A 298 -3.21 -26.99 1.20
C THR A 298 -3.41 -26.83 -0.31
N GLU A 299 -4.50 -27.38 -0.82
CA GLU A 299 -4.91 -27.28 -2.23
C GLU A 299 -6.21 -26.47 -2.34
N ILE A 300 -6.22 -25.43 -3.16
CA ILE A 300 -7.43 -24.81 -3.69
C ILE A 300 -7.73 -25.47 -5.04
N VAL A 301 -8.92 -26.06 -5.17
CA VAL A 301 -9.45 -26.55 -6.45
C VAL A 301 -10.33 -25.47 -7.06
N LEU A 302 -9.98 -25.01 -8.26
CA LEU A 302 -10.77 -24.05 -9.04
C LEU A 302 -11.83 -24.82 -9.81
N ALA A 303 -12.93 -25.15 -9.12
CA ALA A 303 -13.92 -26.11 -9.58
C ALA A 303 -14.98 -25.53 -10.55
N ARG A 304 -14.84 -24.25 -10.95
CA ARG A 304 -15.62 -23.63 -12.03
C ARG A 304 -14.75 -23.19 -13.22
N SER A 305 -13.47 -22.98 -12.99
CA SER A 305 -12.48 -22.67 -14.04
C SER A 305 -12.14 -23.90 -14.89
N ALA A 306 -11.74 -23.67 -16.14
CA ALA A 306 -11.33 -24.71 -17.07
C ALA A 306 -9.83 -24.58 -17.39
N CYS A 307 -9.15 -25.70 -17.64
CA CYS A 307 -7.78 -25.69 -18.17
C CYS A 307 -7.67 -26.50 -19.45
N SER A 308 -6.84 -26.02 -20.37
CA SER A 308 -6.62 -26.59 -21.70
C SER A 308 -5.13 -26.67 -22.02
N GLY A 309 -4.77 -27.53 -22.98
CA GLY A 309 -3.38 -27.80 -23.34
C GLY A 309 -2.75 -28.96 -22.56
N GLU A 310 -1.42 -28.97 -22.53
CA GLU A 310 -0.61 -30.05 -21.94
C GLU A 310 -0.60 -30.01 -20.40
N PRO A 311 -0.49 -31.17 -19.71
CA PRO A 311 -0.30 -31.23 -18.26
C PRO A 311 0.94 -30.44 -17.80
N LEU A 312 0.70 -29.32 -17.09
CA LEU A 312 1.75 -28.37 -16.71
C LEU A 312 1.66 -27.99 -15.23
N ARG A 313 2.82 -27.72 -14.64
CA ARG A 313 2.95 -27.19 -13.28
C ARG A 313 3.94 -26.03 -13.28
N VAL A 314 3.52 -24.89 -12.75
CA VAL A 314 4.36 -23.69 -12.58
C VAL A 314 4.40 -23.28 -11.11
N ASN A 315 5.59 -22.94 -10.62
CA ASN A 315 5.77 -22.31 -9.32
C ASN A 315 5.70 -20.80 -9.51
N THR A 316 4.93 -20.08 -8.70
CA THR A 316 4.66 -18.66 -8.91
C THR A 316 4.53 -17.90 -7.59
N ASN A 317 4.78 -16.59 -7.62
CA ASN A 317 4.43 -15.72 -6.50
C ASN A 317 2.90 -15.58 -6.43
N ARG A 318 2.31 -15.88 -5.26
CA ARG A 318 0.86 -15.81 -5.05
C ARG A 318 0.27 -14.41 -5.25
N ARG A 319 1.06 -13.36 -4.99
CA ARG A 319 0.60 -11.97 -5.12
C ARG A 319 0.47 -11.55 -6.56
N TYR A 320 1.32 -12.04 -7.46
CA TYR A 320 1.18 -11.78 -8.89
C TYR A 320 -0.03 -12.55 -9.47
N LEU A 321 -0.22 -13.81 -9.07
CA LEU A 321 -1.44 -14.56 -9.43
C LEU A 321 -2.72 -13.90 -8.90
N ALA A 322 -2.75 -13.50 -7.63
CA ALA A 322 -3.88 -12.76 -7.05
C ALA A 322 -4.10 -11.41 -7.72
N ARG A 323 -3.02 -10.72 -8.12
CA ARG A 323 -3.08 -9.43 -8.81
C ARG A 323 -3.66 -9.55 -10.21
N ALA A 324 -3.32 -10.59 -10.97
CA ALA A 324 -3.98 -10.85 -12.26
C ALA A 324 -5.52 -10.89 -12.10
N MET A 325 -5.99 -11.57 -11.05
CA MET A 325 -7.44 -11.67 -10.76
C MET A 325 -8.02 -10.35 -10.27
N ALA A 326 -7.28 -9.59 -9.45
CA ALA A 326 -7.70 -8.27 -8.96
C ALA A 326 -7.71 -7.18 -10.05
N LEU A 327 -6.92 -7.35 -11.11
CA LEU A 327 -6.97 -6.56 -12.35
C LEU A 327 -8.13 -6.99 -13.26
N GLY A 328 -8.81 -8.09 -12.96
CA GLY A 328 -9.96 -8.59 -13.71
C GLY A 328 -9.61 -9.36 -14.99
N PHE A 329 -8.41 -9.94 -15.09
CA PHE A 329 -8.12 -10.91 -16.16
C PHE A 329 -8.85 -12.22 -15.89
N ASP A 330 -9.42 -12.80 -16.95
CA ASP A 330 -10.12 -14.07 -16.97
C ASP A 330 -9.27 -15.24 -17.49
N ALA A 331 -8.05 -14.98 -18.00
CA ALA A 331 -7.16 -16.01 -18.52
C ALA A 331 -5.74 -15.95 -17.93
N VAL A 332 -5.11 -17.11 -17.77
CA VAL A 332 -3.68 -17.28 -17.46
C VAL A 332 -3.06 -18.28 -18.42
N HIS A 333 -2.01 -17.87 -19.11
CA HIS A 333 -1.30 -18.63 -20.13
C HIS A 333 0.15 -18.92 -19.69
N VAL A 334 0.60 -20.16 -19.93
CA VAL A 334 1.94 -20.61 -19.54
C VAL A 334 2.58 -21.40 -20.70
N THR A 335 3.69 -20.89 -21.23
CA THR A 335 4.49 -21.57 -22.28
C THR A 335 5.29 -22.75 -21.71
N ASP A 336 6.00 -22.54 -20.61
CA ASP A 336 6.73 -23.57 -19.88
C ASP A 336 6.97 -23.11 -18.42
N PRO A 337 7.44 -23.96 -17.50
CA PRO A 337 7.57 -23.61 -16.09
C PRO A 337 8.62 -22.52 -15.76
N LYS A 338 9.48 -22.13 -16.71
CA LYS A 338 10.56 -21.13 -16.56
C LYS A 338 10.28 -19.84 -17.34
N SER A 339 9.47 -19.90 -18.40
CA SER A 339 9.04 -18.71 -19.15
C SER A 339 8.07 -17.82 -18.33
N PRO A 340 8.02 -16.50 -18.59
CA PRO A 340 7.07 -15.61 -17.95
C PRO A 340 5.61 -16.09 -18.12
N VAL A 341 4.81 -15.93 -17.07
CA VAL A 341 3.38 -16.22 -17.09
C VAL A 341 2.63 -14.98 -17.58
N LEU A 342 1.61 -15.18 -18.40
CA LEU A 342 0.88 -14.11 -19.11
C LEU A 342 -0.62 -14.16 -18.81
N SER A 343 -1.20 -12.99 -18.50
CA SER A 343 -2.63 -12.70 -18.62
C SER A 343 -2.81 -11.54 -19.60
N LEU A 344 -3.84 -11.59 -20.45
CA LEU A 344 -4.15 -10.53 -21.39
C LEU A 344 -5.64 -10.37 -21.62
N ASP A 345 -6.03 -9.21 -22.13
CA ASP A 345 -7.31 -8.92 -22.75
C ASP A 345 -7.09 -8.06 -24.02
N GLU A 346 -8.14 -7.40 -24.51
CA GLU A 346 -8.08 -6.56 -25.72
C GLU A 346 -7.04 -5.42 -25.62
N HIS A 347 -6.87 -4.83 -24.43
CA HIS A 347 -6.02 -3.65 -24.24
C HIS A 347 -4.82 -3.92 -23.33
N ARG A 348 -4.92 -4.90 -22.42
CA ARG A 348 -3.98 -5.09 -21.33
C ARG A 348 -3.18 -6.37 -21.46
N ARG A 349 -1.92 -6.31 -21.03
CA ARG A 349 -1.03 -7.46 -20.89
C ARG A 349 -0.34 -7.37 -19.55
N TYR A 350 -0.58 -8.35 -18.69
CA TYR A 350 0.07 -8.49 -17.40
C TYR A 350 0.95 -9.74 -17.42
N VAL A 351 2.24 -9.56 -17.14
CA VAL A 351 3.24 -10.63 -17.23
C VAL A 351 4.06 -10.65 -15.96
N TRP A 352 4.39 -11.84 -15.45
CA TRP A 352 5.25 -12.00 -14.28
C TRP A 352 6.19 -13.19 -14.39
N ALA A 353 7.35 -13.09 -13.74
CA ALA A 353 8.33 -14.16 -13.69
C ALA A 353 7.83 -15.33 -12.79
N PRO A 354 7.94 -16.59 -13.25
CA PRO A 354 7.75 -17.74 -12.37
C PRO A 354 8.89 -17.86 -11.36
N LEU A 355 8.70 -18.74 -10.40
CA LEU A 355 9.70 -19.15 -9.42
C LEU A 355 10.35 -20.47 -9.88
N ASP A 356 11.41 -20.89 -9.18
CA ASP A 356 12.11 -22.15 -9.48
C ASP A 356 11.13 -23.34 -9.62
N PRO A 357 11.10 -24.05 -10.77
CA PRO A 357 10.26 -25.23 -10.97
C PRO A 357 10.62 -26.40 -10.06
N GLY A 358 11.88 -26.52 -9.63
CA GLY A 358 12.32 -27.56 -8.68
C GLY A 358 11.63 -27.47 -7.31
N SER A 359 11.14 -26.27 -6.97
CA SER A 359 10.42 -25.97 -5.74
C SER A 359 8.88 -26.11 -5.87
N ALA A 360 8.37 -26.56 -7.02
CA ALA A 360 6.93 -26.74 -7.24
C ALA A 360 6.36 -27.95 -6.48
N LEU A 361 5.20 -27.78 -5.84
CA LEU A 361 4.55 -28.81 -5.03
C LEU A 361 3.83 -29.85 -5.88
N VAL A 362 4.19 -31.13 -5.70
CA VAL A 362 3.43 -32.27 -6.21
C VAL A 362 2.08 -32.41 -5.52
N ALA A 363 1.12 -33.05 -6.18
CA ALA A 363 -0.10 -33.53 -5.55
C ALA A 363 0.23 -34.57 -4.47
N THR A 364 -0.47 -34.55 -3.34
CA THR A 364 -0.41 -35.60 -2.31
C THR A 364 -1.83 -36.01 -1.89
N GLU A 365 -2.04 -37.29 -1.56
CA GLU A 365 -3.35 -37.80 -1.15
C GLU A 365 -3.82 -37.22 0.19
N ASP A 366 -2.87 -36.78 1.02
CA ASP A 366 -3.09 -36.36 2.39
C ASP A 366 -3.31 -34.84 2.55
N ALA A 367 -3.37 -34.10 1.44
CA ALA A 367 -3.49 -32.66 1.38
C ALA A 367 -4.82 -32.12 1.94
N VAL A 368 -4.79 -30.89 2.48
CA VAL A 368 -6.02 -30.20 2.91
C VAL A 368 -6.66 -29.53 1.69
N ARG A 369 -7.75 -30.12 1.18
CA ARG A 369 -8.48 -29.61 0.01
C ARG A 369 -9.55 -28.59 0.37
N ILE A 370 -9.61 -27.53 -0.43
CA ILE A 370 -10.62 -26.47 -0.40
C ILE A 370 -11.19 -26.35 -1.82
N ASP A 371 -12.49 -26.59 -1.99
CA ASP A 371 -13.17 -26.43 -3.27
C ASP A 371 -13.72 -25.00 -3.40
N SER A 372 -13.49 -24.33 -4.53
CA SER A 372 -13.98 -22.96 -4.77
C SER A 372 -15.52 -22.84 -4.70
N ARG A 373 -16.26 -23.95 -4.80
CA ARG A 373 -17.74 -24.02 -4.66
C ARG A 373 -18.20 -24.15 -3.21
N ASP A 374 -17.34 -24.62 -2.30
CA ASP A 374 -17.64 -24.73 -0.88
C ASP A 374 -17.48 -23.40 -0.12
N SER A 375 -17.33 -22.30 -0.86
CA SER A 375 -17.47 -20.89 -0.45
C SER A 375 -18.89 -20.51 0.02
N ARG A 376 -19.52 -21.38 0.82
CA ARG A 376 -20.61 -20.97 1.70
C ARG A 376 -20.01 -20.07 2.77
N THR A 377 -20.32 -18.79 2.63
CA THR A 377 -20.08 -17.70 3.58
C THR A 377 -19.88 -18.17 5.02
N GLY A 378 -18.79 -17.71 5.63
CA GLY A 378 -18.43 -17.97 7.04
C GLY A 378 -19.37 -17.31 8.07
N HIS A 379 -20.67 -17.32 7.83
CA HIS A 379 -21.69 -16.86 8.77
C HIS A 379 -22.38 -18.06 9.42
N ASN A 380 -22.12 -18.21 10.72
CA ASN A 380 -22.96 -18.96 11.65
C ASN A 380 -23.05 -20.49 11.47
N ARG A 381 -21.94 -21.18 11.16
CA ARG A 381 -21.80 -22.59 11.62
C ARG A 381 -21.58 -22.61 13.13
N LYS A 382 -22.63 -22.32 13.90
CA LYS A 382 -22.69 -22.64 15.34
C LYS A 382 -22.34 -24.12 15.49
N THR A 383 -21.21 -24.39 16.13
CA THR A 383 -20.83 -25.74 16.53
C THR A 383 -21.91 -26.28 17.45
N ARG A 384 -22.77 -27.14 16.91
CA ARG A 384 -23.64 -28.02 17.69
C ARG A 384 -22.73 -29.00 18.44
N SER A 385 -22.18 -28.54 19.57
CA SER A 385 -21.47 -29.40 20.51
C SER A 385 -22.45 -30.46 20.98
N ARG A 386 -22.30 -31.69 20.47
CA ARG A 386 -23.00 -32.87 20.97
C ARG A 386 -22.36 -33.24 22.29
N ASN A 387 -22.79 -32.55 23.35
CA ASN A 387 -22.32 -32.76 24.71
C ASN A 387 -22.71 -34.18 25.16
N PRO A 388 -21.77 -35.12 25.37
CA PRO A 388 -22.10 -36.47 25.78
C PRO A 388 -22.11 -36.57 27.31
N GLY A 389 -23.25 -36.97 27.88
CA GLY A 389 -23.32 -37.42 29.28
C GLY A 389 -23.75 -36.36 30.30
N ARG A 390 -25.06 -36.08 30.37
CA ARG A 390 -25.69 -35.68 31.64
C ARG A 390 -26.45 -36.89 32.19
N LYS A 391 -25.79 -37.67 33.07
CA LYS A 391 -26.46 -38.77 33.79
C LYS A 391 -27.57 -38.20 34.66
N GLU A 392 -28.75 -38.78 34.55
CA GLU A 392 -29.88 -38.50 35.43
C GLU A 392 -29.51 -38.84 36.89
N ARG A 393 -29.94 -38.00 37.83
CA ARG A 393 -29.97 -38.33 39.26
C ARG A 393 -31.42 -38.34 39.71
N LYS A 394 -31.87 -39.48 40.26
CA LYS A 394 -33.17 -39.60 40.92
C LYS A 394 -33.21 -38.76 42.22
N PRO A 395 -34.38 -38.28 42.65
CA PRO A 395 -34.51 -37.40 43.80
C PRO A 395 -34.49 -38.16 45.14
N MET A 396 -34.12 -37.46 46.20
CA MET A 396 -34.34 -37.86 47.60
C MET A 396 -34.68 -36.62 48.45
N PRO A 397 -35.33 -36.78 49.62
CA PRO A 397 -36.36 -35.84 50.06
C PRO A 397 -35.88 -34.71 50.98
N SER A 398 -36.78 -33.75 51.15
CA SER A 398 -36.74 -32.63 52.10
C SER A 398 -36.77 -33.03 53.57
N VAL A 399 -36.04 -32.31 54.43
CA VAL A 399 -36.58 -31.73 55.68
C VAL A 399 -35.97 -30.34 55.91
N SER A 400 -36.85 -29.44 56.34
CA SER A 400 -36.72 -28.04 56.78
C SER A 400 -35.49 -27.64 57.62
N SER A 401 -35.09 -26.37 57.50
CA SER A 401 -35.08 -25.42 58.65
C SER A 401 -35.01 -23.96 58.19
N ASN A 402 -35.49 -23.05 59.05
CA ASN A 402 -35.82 -21.66 58.74
C ASN A 402 -34.63 -20.70 58.59
N THR A 403 -34.80 -19.75 57.67
CA THR A 403 -34.74 -18.29 57.88
C THR A 403 -33.83 -17.71 58.97
N ILE A 404 -32.91 -16.83 58.57
CA ILE A 404 -32.90 -15.40 58.95
C ILE A 404 -32.01 -14.61 57.95
N LEU A 405 -32.44 -13.38 57.64
CA LEU A 405 -31.81 -12.44 56.70
C LEU A 405 -30.64 -11.66 57.35
N PRO A 406 -29.79 -10.99 56.55
CA PRO A 406 -28.55 -10.35 57.03
C PRO A 406 -28.77 -8.89 57.46
N ASP A 407 -27.90 -8.42 58.34
CA ASP A 407 -27.54 -7.01 58.54
C ASP A 407 -26.35 -6.93 59.53
N SER A 408 -25.49 -5.91 59.61
CA SER A 408 -25.33 -4.68 58.81
C SER A 408 -23.96 -4.03 59.12
N LYS A 409 -23.58 -3.00 58.36
CA LYS A 409 -22.56 -1.95 58.68
C LYS A 409 -21.09 -2.42 58.72
N GLY A 410 -20.11 -1.59 58.33
CA GLY A 410 -20.18 -0.26 57.72
C GLY A 410 -19.04 0.68 58.15
N ARG A 411 -18.59 1.52 57.22
CA ARG A 411 -17.68 2.69 57.35
C ARG A 411 -16.17 2.44 57.62
N ASN A 412 -15.40 2.76 56.58
CA ASN A 412 -14.36 3.80 56.50
C ASN A 412 -13.38 4.01 57.68
N GLY A 413 -12.08 3.92 57.37
CA GLY A 413 -10.98 4.52 58.11
C GLY A 413 -9.73 4.63 57.22
N SER A 414 -9.12 5.81 57.14
CA SER A 414 -8.07 6.15 56.17
C SER A 414 -6.63 5.99 56.71
N ALA A 415 -5.68 6.11 55.78
CA ALA A 415 -4.35 6.73 55.93
C ALA A 415 -3.11 5.85 56.15
N ALA A 416 -2.33 5.76 55.06
CA ALA A 416 -0.92 6.15 54.94
C ALA A 416 0.17 5.66 55.93
N SER A 417 1.23 5.11 55.31
CA SER A 417 2.65 5.53 55.39
C SER A 417 3.69 4.49 55.85
N THR A 418 4.79 4.46 55.09
CA THR A 418 6.19 4.10 55.45
C THR A 418 6.47 2.80 56.22
N SER A 419 7.24 1.87 55.60
CA SER A 419 8.70 1.74 55.84
C SER A 419 9.32 0.44 55.27
N THR A 420 10.34 0.56 54.42
CA THR A 420 11.50 -0.37 54.32
C THR A 420 12.36 -0.27 55.60
N PRO A 421 13.47 -1.04 55.83
CA PRO A 421 14.26 -1.95 54.98
C PRO A 421 14.21 -3.39 55.61
N PRO A 422 15.25 -4.27 55.73
CA PRO A 422 16.63 -4.30 55.24
C PRO A 422 17.05 -5.61 54.51
N ALA A 423 18.35 -5.71 54.22
CA ALA A 423 19.07 -6.86 53.66
C ALA A 423 20.04 -7.48 54.69
N GLY A 424 20.64 -8.64 54.39
CA GLY A 424 21.72 -9.23 55.19
C GLY A 424 22.37 -10.47 54.55
N ASN A 425 23.67 -10.41 54.26
CA ASN A 425 24.43 -11.49 53.58
C ASN A 425 24.94 -12.58 54.55
N GLY A 426 25.13 -13.81 54.06
CA GLY A 426 25.85 -14.87 54.79
C GLY A 426 26.10 -16.18 54.01
N ARG A 427 27.34 -16.42 53.58
CA ARG A 427 27.90 -17.70 53.06
C ARG A 427 28.82 -18.30 54.15
N PRO A 428 29.49 -19.48 53.98
CA PRO A 428 29.10 -20.78 53.39
C PRO A 428 29.52 -22.01 54.26
N LYS A 429 29.03 -23.24 53.98
CA LYS A 429 29.87 -24.47 53.89
C LYS A 429 29.09 -25.76 53.52
N ARG A 430 29.81 -26.62 52.78
CA ARG A 430 29.90 -28.11 52.78
C ARG A 430 28.80 -28.97 53.44
N SER A 431 28.53 -30.21 53.03
CA SER A 431 28.74 -30.98 51.77
C SER A 431 28.35 -32.44 52.06
N SER A 432 27.51 -33.06 51.23
CA SER A 432 27.37 -34.53 51.21
C SER A 432 26.99 -34.96 49.80
N GLN A 433 27.87 -35.74 49.18
CA GLN A 433 27.54 -36.49 47.98
C GLN A 433 26.67 -37.68 48.38
N GLU A 434 25.65 -37.99 47.60
CA GLU A 434 25.41 -39.37 47.21
C GLU A 434 24.85 -39.37 45.79
N ALA A 435 25.24 -40.39 45.02
CA ALA A 435 25.00 -40.44 43.60
C ALA A 435 23.70 -41.18 43.29
N ASP A 436 22.99 -40.75 42.25
CA ASP A 436 22.29 -41.71 41.41
C ASP A 436 22.43 -41.36 39.93
N THR A 437 22.60 -42.39 39.11
CA THR A 437 22.97 -42.31 37.70
C THR A 437 21.80 -42.70 36.82
N SER A 438 21.03 -41.72 36.34
CA SER A 438 20.41 -41.72 35.00
C SER A 438 19.49 -40.51 34.83
N GLY A 439 19.56 -39.83 33.69
CA GLY A 439 18.70 -38.67 33.44
C GLY A 439 19.11 -37.89 32.20
N ARG A 440 18.38 -38.12 31.10
CA ARG A 440 18.48 -37.38 29.83
C ARG A 440 18.69 -35.88 30.02
N ALA A 441 19.50 -35.29 29.15
CA ALA A 441 19.55 -33.83 28.97
C ALA A 441 18.13 -33.27 28.87
N ARG A 442 17.78 -32.34 29.77
CA ARG A 442 16.46 -31.69 29.76
C ARG A 442 16.30 -30.92 28.45
N PRO A 443 15.13 -30.94 27.79
CA PRO A 443 14.86 -30.03 26.69
C PRO A 443 14.97 -28.59 27.22
N ARG A 444 15.58 -27.68 26.45
CA ARG A 444 15.35 -26.24 26.67
C ARG A 444 13.85 -26.01 26.63
N GLU A 445 13.30 -25.31 27.62
CA GLU A 445 11.86 -25.03 27.60
C GLU A 445 11.53 -24.20 26.35
N LEU A 446 10.40 -24.52 25.72
CA LEU A 446 9.96 -23.88 24.48
C LEU A 446 9.84 -22.35 24.63
N SER A 447 9.55 -21.88 25.84
CA SER A 447 9.57 -20.49 26.27
C SER A 447 10.92 -19.79 26.06
N GLU A 448 12.03 -20.43 26.42
CA GLU A 448 13.38 -19.87 26.21
C GLU A 448 13.74 -19.80 24.72
N LEU A 449 13.36 -20.81 23.95
CA LEU A 449 13.58 -20.84 22.50
C LEU A 449 12.74 -19.80 21.76
N ILE A 450 11.48 -19.59 22.18
CA ILE A 450 10.63 -18.51 21.67
C ILE A 450 11.24 -17.15 22.03
N SER A 451 11.64 -16.94 23.29
CA SER A 451 12.29 -15.68 23.72
C SER A 451 13.58 -15.38 22.94
N GLN A 452 14.41 -16.41 22.69
CA GLN A 452 15.59 -16.28 21.82
C GLN A 452 15.21 -15.92 20.37
N ALA A 453 14.20 -16.56 19.79
CA ALA A 453 13.73 -16.24 18.44
C ALA A 453 13.13 -14.83 18.33
N GLU A 454 12.41 -14.37 19.35
CA GLU A 454 11.86 -13.00 19.40
C GLU A 454 12.95 -11.95 19.56
N SER A 455 13.98 -12.22 20.38
CA SER A 455 15.17 -11.38 20.51
C SER A 455 15.96 -11.28 19.20
N VAL A 456 16.16 -12.40 18.49
CA VAL A 456 16.77 -12.41 17.15
C VAL A 456 15.94 -11.63 16.13
N ARG A 457 14.61 -11.77 16.16
CA ARG A 457 13.68 -10.99 15.30
C ARG A 457 13.72 -9.49 15.60
N ALA A 458 13.86 -9.10 16.86
CA ALA A 458 14.02 -7.70 17.25
C ALA A 458 15.36 -7.13 16.75
N SER A 459 16.46 -7.83 16.99
CA SER A 459 17.80 -7.47 16.50
C SER A 459 17.87 -7.36 14.98
N LEU A 460 17.22 -8.27 14.24
CA LEU A 460 17.12 -8.20 12.78
C LEU A 460 16.36 -6.96 12.28
N ARG A 461 15.25 -6.58 12.94
CA ARG A 461 14.50 -5.36 12.59
C ARG A 461 15.29 -4.09 12.87
N GLU A 462 16.01 -4.06 14.00
CA GLU A 462 16.87 -2.93 14.34
C GLU A 462 18.05 -2.82 13.36
N THR A 463 18.70 -3.93 13.03
CA THR A 463 19.77 -3.98 12.01
C THR A 463 19.24 -3.53 10.64
N LEU A 464 18.04 -3.96 10.22
CA LEU A 464 17.41 -3.50 8.98
C LEU A 464 17.15 -1.99 8.99
N SER A 465 16.67 -1.44 10.11
CA SER A 465 16.45 0.00 10.30
C SER A 465 17.75 0.82 10.24
N GLN A 466 18.80 0.32 10.90
CA GLN A 466 20.14 0.90 10.87
C GLN A 466 20.74 0.85 9.46
N THR A 467 20.59 -0.27 8.76
CA THR A 467 21.06 -0.44 7.37
C THR A 467 20.30 0.47 6.41
N ALA A 468 18.99 0.63 6.56
CA ALA A 468 18.18 1.56 5.77
C ALA A 468 18.58 3.02 6.03
N SER A 469 18.84 3.38 7.29
CA SER A 469 19.33 4.71 7.66
C SER A 469 20.73 4.99 7.08
N LEU A 470 21.64 4.01 7.14
CA LEU A 470 22.97 4.08 6.54
C LEU A 470 22.90 4.21 5.01
N LEU A 471 22.03 3.44 4.35
CA LEU A 471 21.79 3.54 2.92
C LEU A 471 21.27 4.93 2.53
N GLY A 472 20.37 5.51 3.34
CA GLY A 472 19.90 6.88 3.19
C GLY A 472 21.03 7.91 3.31
N ALA A 473 21.87 7.80 4.34
CA ALA A 473 23.03 8.67 4.55
C ALA A 473 24.05 8.56 3.40
N LEU A 474 24.35 7.35 2.93
CA LEU A 474 25.25 7.11 1.79
C LEU A 474 24.69 7.66 0.47
N LYS A 475 23.38 7.49 0.21
CA LYS A 475 22.70 8.11 -0.95
C LYS A 475 22.76 9.64 -0.87
N GLN A 476 22.55 10.23 0.31
CA GLN A 476 22.66 11.69 0.51
C GLN A 476 24.10 12.18 0.33
N HIS A 477 25.10 11.45 0.83
CA HIS A 477 26.52 11.75 0.63
C HIS A 477 26.88 11.71 -0.86
N SER A 478 26.50 10.64 -1.58
CA SER A 478 26.74 10.52 -3.02
C SER A 478 26.13 11.70 -3.81
N ARG A 479 24.90 12.11 -3.49
CA ARG A 479 24.27 13.30 -4.09
C ARG A 479 25.08 14.57 -3.82
N LYS A 480 25.52 14.80 -2.57
CA LYS A 480 26.38 15.95 -2.20
C LYS A 480 27.72 15.91 -2.94
N SER A 481 28.39 14.76 -3.02
CA SER A 481 29.65 14.61 -3.75
C SER A 481 29.50 14.90 -5.24
N LYS A 482 28.40 14.47 -5.88
CA LYS A 482 28.11 14.80 -7.29
C LYS A 482 27.91 16.31 -7.50
N VAL A 483 27.18 16.98 -6.62
CA VAL A 483 26.97 18.44 -6.69
C VAL A 483 28.30 19.20 -6.51
N VAL A 484 29.15 18.78 -5.56
CA VAL A 484 30.48 19.38 -5.38
C VAL A 484 31.39 19.13 -6.59
N ALA A 485 31.36 17.92 -7.18
CA ALA A 485 32.13 17.61 -8.38
C ALA A 485 31.67 18.45 -9.59
N ALA A 486 30.36 18.65 -9.78
CA ALA A 486 29.82 19.53 -10.81
C ALA A 486 30.23 21.00 -10.61
N ALA A 487 30.12 21.51 -9.39
CA ALA A 487 30.55 22.88 -9.07
C ALA A 487 32.07 23.09 -9.29
N LEU A 488 32.90 22.10 -8.97
CA LEU A 488 34.34 22.13 -9.24
C LEU A 488 34.69 22.01 -10.74
N ALA A 489 33.85 21.34 -11.54
CA ALA A 489 33.99 21.30 -13.00
C ALA A 489 33.70 22.68 -13.61
N SER A 490 32.56 23.29 -13.27
CA SER A 490 32.22 24.65 -13.75
C SER A 490 33.21 25.72 -13.29
N LEU A 491 33.82 25.57 -12.10
CA LEU A 491 34.89 26.46 -11.64
C LEU A 491 36.19 26.32 -12.45
N ARG A 492 36.47 25.14 -13.03
CA ARG A 492 37.63 24.93 -13.93
C ARG A 492 37.38 25.49 -15.33
N GLU A 493 36.15 25.43 -15.82
CA GLU A 493 35.75 26.03 -17.10
C GLU A 493 35.79 27.57 -17.07
N LEU A 494 35.72 28.16 -15.88
CA LEU A 494 35.80 29.61 -15.65
C LEU A 494 37.23 30.13 -15.35
N GLN A 495 38.24 29.27 -15.28
CA GLN A 495 39.64 29.72 -15.21
C GLN A 495 40.15 30.03 -16.61
N PRO A 496 40.63 31.26 -16.89
CA PRO A 496 41.25 31.56 -18.18
C PRO A 496 42.54 30.73 -18.31
N THR A 497 42.66 29.99 -19.42
CA THR A 497 43.92 29.38 -19.82
C THR A 497 45.00 30.45 -20.00
N PRO A 498 46.25 30.18 -19.56
CA PRO A 498 47.35 31.15 -19.59
C PRO A 498 47.83 31.50 -21.01
#